data_AF-A0A7W7I5I8-F1
#
_entry.id   AF-A0A7W7I5I8-F1
#
_cell.length_a   1.000
_cell.length_b   1.000
_cell.length_c   1.000
_cell.angle_alpha   90.00
_cell.angle_beta   90.00
_cell.angle_gamma   90.00
#
_symmetry.space_group_name_H-M   'P 1'
#
loop_
_entity.id
_entity.type
_entity.pdbx_description
1 polymer ?
#
loop_
_entity_poly.entity_id
_entity_poly.type
_entity_poly.pdbx_seq_one_letter_code
_entity_poly.pdbx_strand_id
1 'polypeptide(L)'
;MSGDFAGDLFLTLAAEGRLVLDPGSADEVVAGLERTLALVRSRLRIKRIWEQLPVQRLDELPAELRQDVVDAVFVDQLTPGRLERAAVELPKYIEALRSAGRLPPAG
;
A
#
# COMPACT_ATOMS: atom_id res chain seq x y z
N MET A 1 -16.99 11.07 2.44
CA MET A 1 -16.13 11.08 1.23
C MET A 1 -15.09 9.99 1.41
N SER A 2 -15.21 8.89 0.69
CA SER A 2 -14.21 7.82 0.68
C SER A 2 -12.91 8.43 0.15
N GLY A 3 -11.86 8.52 0.97
CA GLY A 3 -10.57 9.04 0.53
C GLY A 3 -9.98 8.13 -0.54
N ASP A 4 -10.06 8.56 -1.80
CA ASP A 4 -9.46 7.88 -2.93
C ASP A 4 -7.93 8.03 -2.92
N PHE A 5 -7.27 7.10 -3.60
CA PHE A 5 -5.86 7.23 -3.91
C PHE A 5 -5.64 8.30 -4.99
N ALA A 6 -4.49 8.97 -4.91
CA ALA A 6 -4.09 10.11 -5.70
C ALA A 6 -2.61 10.00 -6.11
N GLY A 7 -2.11 8.77 -6.32
CA GLY A 7 -0.71 8.54 -6.66
C GLY A 7 -0.30 9.24 -7.95
N ASP A 8 -1.18 9.27 -8.95
CA ASP A 8 -0.92 9.97 -10.21
C ASP A 8 -0.76 11.49 -10.02
N LEU A 9 -1.59 12.10 -9.15
CA LEU A 9 -1.44 13.51 -8.80
C LEU A 9 -0.10 13.78 -8.12
N PHE A 10 0.33 12.91 -7.20
CA PHE A 10 1.63 13.05 -6.53
C PHE A 10 2.79 12.96 -7.50
N LEU A 11 2.72 12.03 -8.46
CA LEU A 11 3.71 11.93 -9.54
C LEU A 11 3.75 13.20 -10.39
N THR A 12 2.59 13.74 -10.80
CA THR A 12 2.51 15.00 -11.55
C THR A 12 3.13 16.15 -10.77
N LEU A 13 2.78 16.32 -9.49
CA LEU A 13 3.32 17.39 -8.67
C LEU A 13 4.84 17.26 -8.47
N ALA A 14 5.36 16.04 -8.29
CA ALA A 14 6.79 15.80 -8.19
C ALA A 14 7.52 16.12 -9.51
N ALA A 15 6.96 15.70 -10.65
CA ALA A 15 7.52 15.97 -11.97
C ALA A 15 7.53 17.48 -12.31
N GLU A 16 6.51 18.21 -11.87
CA GLU A 16 6.41 19.67 -12.04
C GLU A 16 7.24 20.47 -11.02
N GLY A 17 7.94 19.81 -10.07
CA GLY A 17 8.67 20.49 -8.99
C GLY A 17 7.77 21.21 -7.98
N ARG A 18 6.48 20.86 -7.95
CA ARG A 18 5.44 21.47 -7.09
C ARG A 18 5.18 20.67 -5.82
N LEU A 19 5.71 19.45 -5.73
CA LEU A 19 5.78 18.68 -4.49
C LEU A 19 7.08 19.03 -3.76
N VAL A 20 6.98 19.85 -2.72
CA VAL A 20 8.13 20.28 -1.91
C VAL A 20 8.04 19.61 -0.53
N LEU A 21 9.10 18.92 -0.14
CA LEU A 21 9.20 18.20 1.12
C LEU A 21 10.54 18.52 1.78
N ASP A 22 10.51 18.59 3.11
CA ASP A 22 11.73 18.52 3.90
C ASP A 22 12.41 17.14 3.70
N PRO A 23 13.71 17.07 3.38
CA PRO A 23 14.39 15.80 3.10
C PRO A 23 14.31 14.78 4.24
N GLY A 24 14.42 15.22 5.51
CA GLY A 24 14.31 14.33 6.66
C GLY A 24 12.90 13.74 6.83
N SER A 25 11.89 14.55 6.53
CA SER A 25 10.49 14.12 6.54
C SER A 25 10.15 13.17 5.38
N ALA A 26 10.80 13.33 4.22
CA ALA A 26 10.56 12.48 3.05
C ALA A 26 10.99 11.02 3.32
N ASP A 27 12.15 10.81 3.94
CA ASP A 27 12.68 9.47 4.20
C ASP A 27 11.81 8.68 5.20
N GLU A 28 11.33 9.33 6.26
CA GLU A 28 10.46 8.69 7.25
C GLU A 28 9.12 8.25 6.63
N VAL A 29 8.50 9.13 5.83
CA VAL A 29 7.24 8.83 5.15
C VAL A 29 7.43 7.71 4.12
N VAL A 30 8.51 7.76 3.33
CA VAL A 30 8.85 6.69 2.37
C VAL A 30 9.01 5.35 3.09
N ALA A 31 9.76 5.30 4.19
CA ALA A 31 9.94 4.08 4.97
C ALA A 31 8.61 3.55 5.54
N GLY A 32 7.71 4.45 5.95
CA GLY A 32 6.34 4.11 6.35
C GLY A 32 5.55 3.46 5.22
N LEU A 33 5.54 4.07 4.04
CA LEU A 33 4.83 3.57 2.86
C LEU A 33 5.38 2.22 2.38
N GLU A 34 6.69 2.00 2.46
CA GLU A 34 7.32 0.72 2.12
C GLU A 34 6.88 -0.40 3.06
N ARG A 35 6.85 -0.13 4.38
CA ARG A 35 6.30 -1.08 5.36
C ARG A 35 4.83 -1.39 5.08
N THR A 36 4.03 -0.38 4.79
CA THR A 36 2.62 -0.57 4.43
C THR A 36 2.47 -1.39 3.14
N LEU A 37 3.27 -1.12 2.10
CA LEU A 37 3.25 -1.86 0.85
C LEU A 37 3.62 -3.34 1.07
N ALA A 38 4.61 -3.62 1.92
CA ALA A 38 4.97 -4.99 2.28
C ALA A 38 3.81 -5.73 2.95
N LEU A 39 3.11 -5.08 3.90
CA LEU A 39 1.93 -5.65 4.55
C LEU A 39 0.79 -5.89 3.57
N VAL A 40 0.49 -4.92 2.69
CA VAL A 40 -0.54 -5.07 1.65
C VAL A 40 -0.24 -6.25 0.73
N ARG A 41 1.02 -6.38 0.27
CA ARG A 41 1.45 -7.51 -0.57
C ARG A 41 1.34 -8.85 0.14
N SER A 42 1.68 -8.91 1.43
CA SER A 42 1.52 -10.11 2.25
C SER A 42 0.05 -10.54 2.30
N ARG A 43 -0.85 -9.61 2.60
CA ARG A 43 -2.30 -9.87 2.66
C ARG A 43 -2.87 -10.32 1.32
N LEU A 44 -2.49 -9.67 0.22
CA LEU A 44 -2.91 -10.09 -1.13
C LEU A 44 -2.42 -11.50 -1.48
N ARG A 45 -1.21 -11.87 -1.04
CA ARG A 45 -0.68 -13.24 -1.23
C ARG A 45 -1.53 -14.25 -0.46
N ILE A 46 -1.90 -13.96 0.79
CA ILE A 46 -2.76 -14.81 1.60
C ILE A 46 -4.14 -14.97 0.96
N LYS A 47 -4.76 -13.85 0.54
CA LYS A 47 -6.05 -13.84 -0.16
C LYS A 47 -6.01 -14.73 -1.41
N ARG A 48 -4.97 -14.58 -2.25
CA ARG A 48 -4.81 -15.41 -3.46
C ARG A 48 -4.66 -16.90 -3.16
N ILE A 49 -3.88 -17.27 -2.15
CA ILE A 49 -3.72 -18.68 -1.74
C ILE A 49 -5.08 -19.23 -1.28
N TRP A 50 -5.81 -18.46 -0.48
CA TRP A 50 -7.13 -18.83 0.02
C TRP A 50 -8.15 -19.05 -1.11
N GLU A 51 -8.19 -18.17 -2.10
CA GLU A 51 -9.07 -18.27 -3.27
C GLU A 51 -8.76 -19.49 -4.16
N GLN A 52 -7.52 -19.98 -4.15
CA GLN A 52 -7.08 -21.12 -4.97
C GLN A 52 -7.29 -22.48 -4.29
N LEU A 53 -7.64 -22.52 -3.01
CA LEU A 53 -7.87 -23.78 -2.31
C LEU A 53 -9.25 -24.37 -2.64
N PRO A 54 -9.32 -25.66 -3.06
CA PRO A 54 -10.56 -26.30 -3.50
C PRO A 54 -11.57 -26.51 -2.35
N VAL A 55 -11.11 -26.52 -1.10
CA VAL A 55 -11.96 -26.50 0.10
C VAL A 55 -11.39 -25.50 1.11
N GLN A 56 -12.15 -24.47 1.42
CA GLN A 56 -11.79 -23.36 2.30
C GLN A 56 -12.06 -23.73 3.77
N ARG A 57 -11.24 -24.59 4.37
CA ARG A 57 -11.42 -25.03 5.78
C ARG A 57 -10.53 -24.21 6.73
N LEU A 58 -11.05 -23.08 7.22
CA LEU A 58 -10.37 -22.22 8.20
C LEU A 58 -9.98 -22.98 9.49
N ASP A 59 -10.78 -23.96 9.88
CA ASP A 59 -10.59 -24.73 11.11
C ASP A 59 -9.35 -25.63 11.08
N GLU A 60 -8.85 -25.98 9.89
CA GLU A 60 -7.68 -26.84 9.70
C GLU A 60 -6.36 -26.06 9.67
N LEU A 61 -6.41 -24.72 9.63
CA LEU A 61 -5.22 -23.88 9.69
C LEU A 61 -4.67 -23.75 11.13
N PRO A 62 -3.34 -23.68 11.31
CA PRO A 62 -2.72 -23.21 12.54
C PRO A 62 -3.35 -21.88 13.00
N ALA A 63 -3.49 -21.67 14.31
CA ALA A 63 -4.19 -20.52 14.85
C ALA A 63 -3.59 -19.18 14.38
N GLU A 64 -2.26 -19.15 14.23
CA GLU A 64 -1.50 -17.99 13.77
C GLU A 64 -1.86 -17.62 12.33
N LEU A 65 -1.99 -18.62 11.45
CA LEU A 65 -2.37 -18.41 10.04
C LEU A 65 -3.87 -18.14 9.88
N ARG A 66 -4.70 -18.67 10.78
CA ARG A 66 -6.15 -18.47 10.77
C ARG A 66 -6.50 -16.99 10.97
N GLN A 67 -5.85 -16.32 11.92
CA GLN A 67 -6.08 -14.90 12.16
C GLN A 67 -5.66 -14.05 10.96
N ASP A 68 -4.51 -14.33 10.35
CA ASP A 68 -4.05 -13.61 9.17
C ASP A 68 -4.99 -13.76 7.96
N VAL A 69 -5.56 -14.96 7.76
CA VAL A 69 -6.57 -15.22 6.72
C VAL A 69 -7.86 -14.46 7.02
N VAL A 70 -8.34 -14.50 8.27
CA VAL A 70 -9.54 -13.74 8.69
C VAL A 70 -9.33 -12.25 8.44
N ASP A 71 -8.22 -11.68 8.90
CA ASP A 71 -7.93 -10.27 8.73
C ASP A 71 -7.85 -9.87 7.24
N ALA A 72 -7.21 -10.70 6.41
CA ALA A 72 -7.08 -10.43 4.98
C ALA A 72 -8.44 -10.51 4.24
N VAL A 73 -9.24 -11.54 4.51
CA VAL A 73 -10.56 -11.73 3.87
C VAL A 73 -11.57 -10.72 4.39
N PHE A 74 -11.55 -10.41 5.69
CA PHE A 74 -12.46 -9.45 6.30
C PHE A 74 -12.20 -8.02 5.83
N VAL A 75 -10.93 -7.60 5.70
CA VAL A 75 -10.56 -6.30 5.13
C VAL A 75 -11.07 -6.15 3.70
N ASP A 76 -11.02 -7.22 2.91
CA ASP A 76 -11.57 -7.22 1.56
C ASP A 76 -13.10 -7.13 1.55
N GLN A 77 -13.81 -7.79 2.46
CA GLN A 77 -15.27 -7.65 2.55
C GLN A 77 -15.70 -6.23 2.97
N LEU A 78 -14.95 -5.58 3.87
CA LEU A 78 -15.26 -4.22 4.30
C LEU A 78 -14.95 -3.17 3.22
N THR A 79 -13.88 -3.38 2.45
CA THR A 79 -13.46 -2.48 1.38
C THR A 79 -12.97 -3.26 0.16
N PRO A 80 -13.90 -3.78 -0.67
CA PRO A 80 -13.54 -4.64 -1.79
C PRO A 80 -12.56 -3.97 -2.75
N GLY A 81 -11.49 -4.68 -3.11
CA GLY A 81 -10.50 -4.20 -4.07
C GLY A 81 -9.54 -3.14 -3.53
N ARG A 82 -9.66 -2.72 -2.26
CA ARG A 82 -8.84 -1.64 -1.70
C ARG A 82 -7.39 -2.06 -1.51
N LEU A 83 -7.12 -3.32 -1.19
CA LEU A 83 -5.76 -3.85 -1.07
C LEU A 83 -5.06 -3.89 -2.43
N GLU A 84 -5.77 -4.29 -3.47
CA GLU A 84 -5.29 -4.31 -4.86
C GLU A 84 -4.99 -2.89 -5.34
N ARG A 85 -5.92 -1.95 -5.11
CA ARG A 85 -5.68 -0.52 -5.42
C ARG A 85 -4.49 0.04 -4.64
N ALA A 86 -4.37 -0.28 -3.35
CA ALA A 86 -3.22 0.16 -2.54
C ALA A 86 -1.89 -0.39 -3.09
N ALA A 87 -1.86 -1.64 -3.54
CA ALA A 87 -0.66 -2.25 -4.11
C ALA A 87 -0.20 -1.56 -5.40
N VAL A 88 -1.11 -0.95 -6.15
CA VAL A 88 -0.84 -0.14 -7.35
C VAL A 88 -0.44 1.29 -7.00
N GLU A 89 -1.08 1.88 -5.98
CA GLU A 89 -0.96 3.31 -5.67
C GLU A 89 0.20 3.65 -4.73
N LEU A 90 0.48 2.81 -3.73
CA LEU A 90 1.61 3.02 -2.81
C LEU A 90 2.97 3.20 -3.50
N PRO A 91 3.32 2.44 -4.55
CA PRO A 91 4.52 2.69 -5.34
C PRO A 91 4.60 4.11 -5.93
N LYS A 92 3.49 4.66 -6.41
CA LYS A 92 3.44 6.01 -7.00
C LYS A 92 3.77 7.08 -5.97
N TYR A 93 3.22 6.95 -4.76
CA TYR A 93 3.56 7.84 -3.66
C TYR A 93 5.04 7.74 -3.28
N ILE A 94 5.58 6.52 -3.14
CA ILE A 94 7.00 6.32 -2.81
C ILE A 94 7.90 7.00 -3.84
N GLU A 95 7.60 6.82 -5.13
CA GLU A 95 8.34 7.43 -6.22
C GLU A 95 8.25 8.96 -6.19
N ALA A 96 7.06 9.52 -6.04
CA ALA A 96 6.84 10.96 -5.98
C ALA A 96 7.63 11.62 -4.84
N LEU A 97 7.55 11.04 -3.62
CA LEU A 97 8.23 11.57 -2.45
C LEU A 97 9.77 11.47 -2.58
N ARG A 98 10.28 10.36 -3.14
CA ARG A 98 11.72 10.21 -3.43
C ARG A 98 12.22 11.22 -4.46
N SER A 99 11.41 11.54 -5.45
CA SER A 99 11.77 12.53 -6.47
C SER A 99 11.75 13.95 -5.90
N ALA A 100 10.72 14.29 -5.12
CA ALA A 100 10.62 15.56 -4.41
C ALA A 100 11.76 15.79 -3.40
N GLY A 101 12.14 14.78 -2.61
CA GLY A 101 13.24 14.89 -1.63
C GLY A 101 14.64 15.02 -2.24
N ARG A 102 14.79 14.78 -3.56
CA ARG A 102 16.06 14.93 -4.30
C ARG A 102 16.19 16.29 -5.00
N LEU A 103 15.09 17.01 -5.18
CA LEU A 103 15.08 18.32 -5.84
C LEU A 103 15.52 19.39 -4.82
N PRO A 104 16.50 20.26 -5.16
CA PRO A 104 16.73 21.45 -4.37
C PRO A 104 15.46 22.32 -4.40
N PRO A 105 15.13 23.06 -3.33
CA PRO A 105 13.96 23.94 -3.33
C PRO A 105 14.07 24.89 -4.52
N ALA A 106 12.98 25.01 -5.29
CA ALA A 106 12.90 26.00 -6.35
C ALA A 106 13.12 27.39 -5.73
N GLY A 107 14.18 28.07 -6.18
CA GLY A 107 14.59 29.38 -5.68
C GLY A 107 13.61 30.50 -5.99
#